data_AF-A0A142WSK7-F1
#
_entry.id   AF-A0A142WSK7-F1
#
_cell.length_a   1.000
_cell.length_b   1.000
_cell.length_c   1.000
_cell.angle_alpha   90.00
_cell.angle_beta   90.00
_cell.angle_gamma   90.00
#
_symmetry.space_group_name_H-M   'P 1'
#
loop_
_entity.id
_entity.type
_entity.pdbx_description
1 polymer ?
#
loop_
_entity_poly.entity_id
_entity_poly.type
_entity_poly.pdbx_seq_one_letter_code
_entity_poly.pdbx_strand_id
1 'polypeptide(L)'
;MQSPPNFRPDSDPGSNPPEVGVLHGERSVPSVPTVTDSGESPPATIPCAAPSSPQSSRPEPPREQQPSPPIDTPSSDSDAADRPWFAPGLSFTCTQCGNCCTGGTGYVWVTEDDLRKIAAHLDVPIGEVRLLHTRRARGQLSLREHPNGDCIYFDTRTRGCRIYPVRPIQCRTWPFWEQTTTSPEAWKRTCETCPGAGSGTFVPWEEVARRVEASGI
;
A
#
# COMPACT_ATOMS: atom_id res chain seq x y z
N MET A 1 45.42 -40.50 9.88
CA MET A 1 44.66 -40.71 11.13
C MET A 1 45.56 -40.34 12.30
N GLN A 2 45.51 -39.08 12.74
CA GLN A 2 45.90 -38.68 14.10
C GLN A 2 45.28 -37.31 14.34
N SER A 3 44.19 -37.34 15.09
CA SER A 3 43.39 -36.20 15.52
C SER A 3 44.19 -35.32 16.48
N PRO A 4 44.10 -33.99 16.41
CA PRO A 4 44.61 -33.13 17.47
C PRO A 4 43.70 -33.20 18.71
N PRO A 5 44.26 -33.05 19.93
CA PRO A 5 43.52 -33.18 21.18
C PRO A 5 42.58 -32.01 21.43
N ASN A 6 41.39 -32.36 21.95
CA ASN A 6 40.32 -31.48 22.39
C ASN A 6 40.79 -30.53 23.51
N PHE A 7 40.74 -29.23 23.23
CA PHE A 7 40.79 -28.18 24.26
C PHE A 7 39.35 -27.85 24.65
N ARG A 8 38.97 -28.14 25.90
CA ARG A 8 37.68 -27.76 26.49
C ARG A 8 37.90 -26.72 27.60
N PRO A 9 36.91 -25.84 27.83
CA PRO A 9 37.13 -24.47 28.28
C PRO A 9 37.19 -24.32 29.80
N ASP A 10 38.04 -23.41 30.26
CA ASP A 10 38.04 -22.91 31.63
C ASP A 10 36.75 -22.12 31.90
N SER A 11 36.14 -22.47 33.02
CA SER A 11 34.92 -21.88 33.55
C SER A 11 35.33 -20.74 34.50
N ASP A 12 35.05 -19.50 34.11
CA ASP A 12 35.20 -18.33 34.99
C ASP A 12 33.88 -18.08 35.74
N PRO A 13 33.86 -18.12 37.09
CA PRO A 13 32.69 -17.71 37.85
C PRO A 13 32.84 -16.24 38.31
N GLY A 14 31.80 -15.47 38.04
CA GLY A 14 31.41 -14.36 38.90
C GLY A 14 32.02 -13.01 38.58
N SER A 15 31.19 -12.12 38.04
CA SER A 15 31.19 -10.70 38.37
C SER A 15 29.86 -10.10 37.94
N ASN A 16 28.95 -9.97 38.92
CA ASN A 16 27.73 -9.20 38.81
C ASN A 16 27.98 -7.83 39.45
N PRO A 17 27.70 -6.71 38.76
CA PRO A 17 27.34 -5.49 39.49
C PRO A 17 26.18 -4.74 38.78
N PRO A 18 25.68 -3.63 39.38
CA PRO A 18 24.71 -3.57 40.46
C PRO A 18 23.32 -3.13 39.96
N GLU A 19 22.30 -3.33 40.81
CA GLU A 19 20.94 -2.82 40.63
C GLU A 19 20.92 -1.32 40.30
N VAL A 20 20.32 -0.97 39.17
CA VAL A 20 19.94 0.40 38.82
C VAL A 20 18.48 0.62 39.22
N GLY A 21 18.29 1.49 40.20
CA GLY A 21 16.99 1.84 40.77
C GLY A 21 16.03 2.44 39.74
N VAL A 22 14.80 1.90 39.72
CA VAL A 22 13.67 2.42 38.96
C VAL A 22 13.10 3.64 39.69
N LEU A 23 13.53 4.83 39.30
CA LEU A 23 12.87 6.08 39.66
C LEU A 23 11.56 6.21 38.88
N HIS A 24 10.44 6.01 39.56
CA HIS A 24 9.10 6.28 39.04
C HIS A 24 8.87 7.79 38.99
N GLY A 25 9.17 8.40 37.84
CA GLY A 25 8.84 9.79 37.54
C GLY A 25 7.49 9.87 36.82
N GLU A 26 6.44 10.16 37.56
CA GLU A 26 5.09 10.40 37.06
C GLU A 26 5.08 11.70 36.24
N ARG A 27 5.12 11.58 34.90
CA ARG A 27 4.98 12.73 34.00
C ARG A 27 3.49 13.00 33.79
N SER A 28 3.01 14.13 34.33
CA SER A 28 1.72 14.72 33.95
C SER A 28 1.64 14.89 32.44
N VAL A 29 0.64 14.26 31.84
CA VAL A 29 0.26 14.42 30.43
C VAL A 29 -0.58 15.70 30.31
N PRO A 30 -0.18 16.71 29.52
CA PRO A 30 -1.05 17.84 29.24
C PRO A 30 -2.23 17.39 28.36
N SER A 31 -3.44 17.77 28.78
CA SER A 31 -4.69 17.50 28.08
C SER A 31 -4.66 18.07 26.66
N VAL A 32 -4.86 17.20 25.67
CA VAL A 32 -4.98 17.58 24.25
C VAL A 32 -6.32 18.28 24.04
N PRO A 33 -6.36 19.49 23.46
CA PRO A 33 -7.62 20.15 23.13
C PRO A 33 -8.34 19.38 22.02
N THR A 34 -9.62 19.11 22.26
CA THR A 34 -10.55 18.48 21.31
C THR A 34 -10.73 19.42 20.12
N VAL A 35 -10.12 19.08 18.99
CA VAL A 35 -10.41 19.71 17.70
C VAL A 35 -11.82 19.31 17.29
N THR A 36 -12.71 20.30 17.24
CA THR A 36 -14.03 20.21 16.64
C THR A 36 -13.90 20.04 15.13
N ASP A 37 -14.20 18.83 14.67
CA ASP A 37 -14.35 18.45 13.27
C ASP A 37 -15.46 19.29 12.62
N SER A 38 -15.07 20.24 11.77
CA SER A 38 -16.01 20.93 10.89
C SER A 38 -16.27 20.01 9.71
N GLY A 39 -17.45 19.40 9.72
CA GLY A 39 -17.89 18.43 8.72
C GLY A 39 -18.02 19.04 7.33
N GLU A 40 -16.93 18.98 6.56
CA GLU A 40 -17.00 18.92 5.11
C GLU A 40 -17.24 17.45 4.75
N SER A 41 -18.42 17.12 4.19
CA SER A 41 -18.67 15.75 3.75
C SER A 41 -17.65 15.38 2.66
N PRO A 42 -16.92 14.26 2.77
CA PRO A 42 -15.95 13.89 1.75
C PRO A 42 -16.66 13.73 0.40
N PRO A 43 -16.02 14.14 -0.71
CA PRO A 43 -16.60 13.99 -2.05
C PRO A 43 -16.92 12.50 -2.32
N ALA A 44 -17.97 12.26 -3.10
CA ALA A 44 -18.45 10.92 -3.41
C ALA A 44 -17.36 10.09 -4.10
N THR A 45 -16.86 9.08 -3.41
CA THR A 45 -15.79 8.18 -3.90
C THR A 45 -16.39 7.01 -4.66
N ILE A 46 -15.68 6.43 -5.64
CA ILE A 46 -16.15 5.19 -6.27
C ILE A 46 -16.06 4.05 -5.24
N PRO A 47 -17.19 3.44 -4.83
CA PRO A 47 -17.16 2.30 -3.93
C PRO A 47 -16.64 1.07 -4.68
N CYS A 48 -16.02 0.12 -3.97
CA CYS A 48 -15.67 -1.19 -4.55
C CYS A 48 -16.88 -1.93 -5.15
N ALA A 49 -18.09 -1.55 -4.72
CA ALA A 49 -19.35 -1.92 -5.34
C ALA A 49 -19.98 -0.68 -6.00
N ALA A 50 -19.81 -0.52 -7.31
CA ALA A 50 -20.76 0.26 -8.09
C ALA A 50 -21.97 -0.64 -8.45
N PRO A 51 -23.20 -0.11 -8.49
CA PRO A 51 -24.40 -0.93 -8.69
C PRO A 51 -24.36 -1.56 -10.09
N SER A 52 -24.31 -2.89 -10.13
CA SER A 52 -24.84 -3.61 -11.28
C SER A 52 -26.35 -3.37 -11.28
N SER A 53 -26.84 -2.32 -11.93
CA SER A 53 -28.26 -2.26 -12.27
C SER A 53 -28.52 -3.32 -13.34
N PRO A 54 -29.27 -4.39 -13.07
CA PRO A 54 -29.80 -5.20 -14.15
C PRO A 54 -30.82 -4.35 -14.89
N GLN A 55 -30.68 -4.24 -16.22
CA GLN A 55 -31.75 -3.72 -17.07
C GLN A 55 -32.95 -4.67 -16.94
N SER A 56 -33.89 -4.33 -16.06
CA SER A 56 -35.19 -4.97 -15.99
C SER A 56 -36.07 -4.32 -17.05
N SER A 57 -36.24 -5.01 -18.17
CA SER A 57 -37.18 -4.68 -19.23
C SER A 57 -38.61 -4.82 -18.70
N ARG A 58 -39.21 -3.70 -18.29
CA ARG A 58 -40.67 -3.54 -18.27
C ARG A 58 -41.07 -2.71 -19.49
N PRO A 59 -42.09 -3.11 -20.26
CA PRO A 59 -42.59 -2.29 -21.37
C PRO A 59 -43.27 -1.01 -20.82
N GLU A 60 -42.89 0.14 -21.35
CA GLU A 60 -43.51 1.44 -21.07
C GLU A 60 -44.94 1.53 -21.64
N PRO A 61 -45.89 2.18 -20.92
CA PRO A 61 -47.15 2.62 -21.50
C PRO A 61 -46.98 3.90 -22.35
N PRO A 62 -47.93 4.23 -23.27
CA PRO A 62 -47.75 5.33 -24.23
C PRO A 62 -47.74 6.70 -23.54
N ARG A 63 -46.79 7.56 -23.92
CA ARG A 63 -46.54 8.89 -23.35
C ARG A 63 -47.29 9.98 -24.13
N GLU A 64 -48.21 10.66 -23.45
CA GLU A 64 -48.85 11.89 -23.91
C GLU A 64 -47.88 13.08 -23.77
N GLN A 65 -47.82 13.94 -24.79
CA GLN A 65 -46.82 15.02 -24.90
C GLN A 65 -47.28 16.29 -24.20
N GLN A 66 -46.44 16.81 -23.29
CA GLN A 66 -46.50 18.20 -22.84
C GLN A 66 -45.14 18.89 -23.09
N PRO A 67 -45.12 20.17 -23.53
CA PRO A 67 -43.90 20.90 -23.85
C PRO A 67 -43.17 21.45 -22.62
N SER A 68 -41.84 21.45 -22.68
CA SER A 68 -40.91 21.92 -21.64
C SER A 68 -40.71 23.46 -21.67
N PRO A 69 -40.49 24.12 -20.52
CA PRO A 69 -39.97 25.50 -20.48
C PRO A 69 -38.44 25.54 -20.67
N PRO A 70 -37.85 26.69 -21.06
CA PRO A 70 -36.43 26.78 -21.37
C PRO A 70 -35.62 26.92 -20.09
N ILE A 71 -34.58 26.10 -19.91
CA ILE A 71 -33.56 26.31 -18.89
C ILE A 71 -32.24 26.51 -19.63
N ASP A 72 -31.76 27.76 -19.58
CA ASP A 72 -30.39 28.11 -19.89
C ASP A 72 -29.46 27.41 -18.89
N THR A 73 -28.59 26.53 -19.38
CA THR A 73 -27.40 26.09 -18.65
C THR A 73 -26.26 25.97 -19.66
N PRO A 74 -25.13 26.67 -19.46
CA PRO A 74 -24.02 26.59 -20.38
C PRO A 74 -23.38 25.21 -20.29
N SER A 75 -23.28 24.60 -21.47
CA SER A 75 -22.76 23.27 -21.75
C SER A 75 -21.23 23.24 -21.62
N SER A 76 -20.71 22.28 -20.85
CA SER A 76 -19.30 21.86 -20.93
C SER A 76 -19.21 20.33 -20.85
N ASP A 77 -19.92 19.65 -21.74
CA ASP A 77 -19.92 18.18 -21.86
C ASP A 77 -18.73 17.64 -22.67
N SER A 78 -17.87 18.52 -23.19
CA SER A 78 -16.69 18.14 -23.98
C SER A 78 -15.53 17.60 -23.14
N ASP A 79 -15.47 17.93 -21.84
CA ASP A 79 -14.35 17.58 -20.96
C ASP A 79 -14.56 16.26 -20.18
N ALA A 80 -15.72 15.61 -20.32
CA ALA A 80 -16.05 14.39 -19.57
C ALA A 80 -15.52 13.12 -20.24
N ALA A 81 -15.32 13.12 -21.56
CA ALA A 81 -14.96 11.93 -22.33
C ALA A 81 -13.47 11.53 -22.20
N ASP A 82 -12.57 12.47 -21.85
CA ASP A 82 -11.12 12.24 -21.77
C ASP A 82 -10.63 11.91 -20.35
N ARG A 83 -11.51 11.91 -19.35
CA ARG A 83 -11.12 11.65 -17.96
C ARG A 83 -11.05 10.16 -17.65
N PRO A 84 -10.11 9.72 -16.81
CA PRO A 84 -10.06 8.31 -16.38
C PRO A 84 -11.35 7.92 -15.67
N TRP A 85 -11.73 6.63 -15.70
CA TRP A 85 -12.94 6.15 -15.02
C TRP A 85 -12.94 6.45 -13.52
N PHE A 86 -11.75 6.57 -12.92
CA PHE A 86 -11.54 6.95 -11.53
C PHE A 86 -11.50 8.46 -11.29
N ALA A 87 -11.96 9.29 -12.23
CA ALA A 87 -12.04 10.75 -12.08
C ALA A 87 -12.78 11.24 -10.81
N PRO A 88 -13.82 10.56 -10.31
CA PRO A 88 -14.41 10.88 -9.00
C PRO A 88 -13.47 10.65 -7.80
N GLY A 89 -12.35 9.96 -7.99
CA GLY A 89 -11.40 9.56 -6.96
C GLY A 89 -11.71 8.18 -6.35
N LEU A 90 -10.75 7.70 -5.57
CA LEU A 90 -10.78 6.37 -4.93
C LEU A 90 -10.45 6.48 -3.45
N SER A 91 -10.97 5.57 -2.63
CA SER A 91 -10.63 5.51 -1.20
C SER A 91 -9.56 4.44 -0.95
N PHE A 92 -8.56 4.77 -0.14
CA PHE A 92 -7.57 3.80 0.30
C PHE A 92 -6.95 4.14 1.66
N THR A 93 -6.80 3.13 2.52
CA THR A 93 -5.91 3.20 3.69
C THR A 93 -5.25 1.85 3.92
N CYS A 94 -3.91 1.84 3.97
CA CYS A 94 -3.16 0.61 4.20
C CYS A 94 -3.44 0.06 5.60
N THR A 95 -4.01 -1.14 5.68
CA THR A 95 -4.29 -1.85 6.95
C THR A 95 -3.11 -2.69 7.45
N GLN A 96 -1.98 -2.66 6.74
CA GLN A 96 -0.80 -3.52 6.99
C GLN A 96 -1.13 -5.03 7.04
N CYS A 97 -2.13 -5.48 6.28
CA CYS A 97 -2.59 -6.88 6.26
C CYS A 97 -1.55 -7.92 5.76
N GLY A 98 -0.49 -7.47 5.09
CA GLY A 98 0.55 -8.33 4.52
C GLY A 98 0.21 -8.95 3.17
N ASN A 99 -1.03 -8.81 2.66
CA ASN A 99 -1.48 -9.53 1.46
C ASN A 99 -0.66 -9.20 0.19
N CYS A 100 -0.19 -7.95 0.04
CA CYS A 100 0.68 -7.56 -1.08
C CYS A 100 2.12 -8.08 -0.96
N CYS A 101 2.50 -8.65 0.19
CA CYS A 101 3.83 -9.19 0.44
C CYS A 101 3.88 -10.72 0.39
N THR A 102 2.75 -11.41 0.21
CA THR A 102 2.63 -12.87 0.35
C THR A 102 2.05 -13.56 -0.87
N GLY A 103 2.52 -14.79 -1.14
CA GLY A 103 1.86 -15.74 -2.05
C GLY A 103 1.76 -15.34 -3.53
N GLY A 104 2.40 -14.23 -3.94
CA GLY A 104 2.33 -13.69 -5.30
C GLY A 104 3.59 -13.94 -6.10
N THR A 105 3.45 -14.42 -7.35
CA THR A 105 4.55 -14.47 -8.32
C THR A 105 4.62 -13.12 -9.04
N GLY A 106 5.19 -12.11 -8.37
CA GLY A 106 5.31 -10.75 -8.88
C GLY A 106 6.75 -10.30 -9.15
N TYR A 107 6.89 -9.02 -9.46
CA TYR A 107 8.16 -8.31 -9.41
C TYR A 107 7.96 -7.07 -8.55
N VAL A 108 8.88 -6.83 -7.61
CA VAL A 108 8.97 -5.58 -6.87
C VAL A 108 10.22 -4.87 -7.34
N TRP A 109 10.08 -4.04 -8.37
CA TRP A 109 11.18 -3.30 -8.95
C TRP A 109 11.75 -2.30 -7.94
N VAL A 110 13.09 -2.25 -7.89
CA VAL A 110 13.82 -1.37 -6.97
C VAL A 110 14.79 -0.50 -7.74
N THR A 111 14.78 0.78 -7.40
CA THR A 111 15.75 1.76 -7.88
C THR A 111 17.00 1.78 -7.00
N GLU A 112 18.05 2.46 -7.46
CA GLU A 112 19.25 2.71 -6.65
C GLU A 112 18.93 3.45 -5.33
N ASP A 113 17.95 4.36 -5.37
CA ASP A 113 17.52 5.11 -4.20
C ASP A 113 16.77 4.24 -3.19
N ASP A 114 15.93 3.32 -3.68
CA ASP A 114 15.28 2.32 -2.81
C ASP A 114 16.33 1.44 -2.12
N LEU A 115 17.35 0.97 -2.85
CA LEU A 115 18.45 0.17 -2.28
C LEU A 115 19.21 0.94 -1.20
N ARG A 116 19.54 2.22 -1.43
CA ARG A 116 20.20 3.06 -0.42
C ARG A 116 19.35 3.21 0.84
N LYS A 117 18.05 3.48 0.70
CA LYS A 117 17.13 3.64 1.83
C LYS A 117 16.97 2.36 2.63
N ILE A 118 16.85 1.23 1.96
CA ILE A 118 16.75 -0.09 2.60
C ILE A 118 18.05 -0.42 3.34
N ALA A 119 19.21 -0.21 2.71
CA ALA A 119 20.51 -0.47 3.33
C ALA A 119 20.72 0.36 4.61
N ALA A 120 20.42 1.66 4.53
CA ALA A 120 20.50 2.55 5.69
C ALA A 120 19.54 2.16 6.83
N HIS A 121 18.33 1.70 6.49
CA HIS A 121 17.36 1.27 7.50
C HIS A 121 17.74 -0.04 8.19
N LEU A 122 18.40 -0.95 7.47
CA LEU A 122 18.83 -2.24 7.98
C LEU A 122 20.22 -2.18 8.64
N ASP A 123 20.91 -1.04 8.55
CA ASP A 123 22.30 -0.85 8.99
C ASP A 123 23.27 -1.87 8.35
N VAL A 124 23.12 -2.07 7.03
CA VAL A 124 23.98 -2.97 6.24
C VAL A 124 24.54 -2.26 5.01
N PRO A 125 25.66 -2.72 4.44
CA PRO A 125 26.18 -2.18 3.19
C PRO A 125 25.18 -2.32 2.03
N ILE A 126 25.10 -1.32 1.16
CA ILE A 126 24.23 -1.36 -0.03
C ILE A 126 24.54 -2.57 -0.95
N GLY A 127 25.81 -2.99 -1.01
CA GLY A 127 26.23 -4.16 -1.77
C GLY A 127 25.57 -5.45 -1.28
N GLU A 128 25.35 -5.57 0.03
CA GLU A 128 24.65 -6.70 0.63
C GLU A 128 23.18 -6.73 0.19
N VAL A 129 22.48 -5.60 0.31
CA VAL A 129 21.08 -5.49 -0.14
C VAL A 129 20.97 -5.82 -1.62
N ARG A 130 21.87 -5.26 -2.45
CA ARG A 130 21.86 -5.52 -3.88
C ARG A 130 22.07 -6.99 -4.22
N LEU A 131 23.03 -7.67 -3.59
CA LEU A 131 23.39 -9.04 -3.96
C LEU A 131 22.48 -10.10 -3.31
N LEU A 132 22.12 -9.90 -2.05
CA LEU A 132 21.41 -10.90 -1.24
C LEU A 132 19.90 -10.68 -1.24
N HIS A 133 19.44 -9.43 -1.28
CA HIS A 133 18.02 -9.10 -1.16
C HIS A 133 17.30 -8.86 -2.49
N THR A 134 18.03 -8.82 -3.60
CA THR A 134 17.44 -8.66 -4.94
C THR A 134 17.76 -9.82 -5.88
N ARG A 135 17.08 -9.84 -7.02
CA ARG A 135 17.37 -10.68 -8.18
C ARG A 135 17.24 -9.85 -9.45
N ARG A 136 18.01 -10.21 -10.49
CA ARG A 136 17.80 -9.64 -11.83
C ARG A 136 16.60 -10.31 -12.49
N ALA A 137 15.71 -9.51 -13.06
CA ALA A 137 14.62 -9.96 -13.90
C ALA A 137 14.30 -8.88 -14.94
N ARG A 138 14.05 -9.29 -16.19
CA ARG A 138 13.70 -8.37 -17.29
C ARG A 138 14.64 -7.15 -17.44
N GLY A 139 15.93 -7.33 -17.14
CA GLY A 139 16.93 -6.26 -17.21
C GLY A 139 16.99 -5.32 -16.00
N GLN A 140 16.06 -5.44 -15.04
CA GLN A 140 15.99 -4.62 -13.82
C GLN A 140 16.25 -5.47 -12.56
N LEU A 141 16.40 -4.80 -11.42
CA LEU A 141 16.46 -5.46 -10.10
C LEU A 141 15.07 -5.52 -9.49
N SER A 142 14.66 -6.70 -9.06
CA SER A 142 13.48 -6.93 -8.24
C SER A 142 13.89 -7.40 -6.86
N LEU A 143 13.13 -7.07 -5.81
CA LEU A 143 13.27 -7.77 -4.54
C LEU A 143 13.13 -9.28 -4.76
N ARG A 144 13.88 -10.04 -3.98
CA ARG A 144 13.82 -11.49 -3.97
C ARG A 144 12.62 -11.96 -3.14
N GLU A 145 12.11 -13.11 -3.50
CA GLU A 145 11.05 -13.82 -2.81
C GLU A 145 11.60 -15.11 -2.19
N HIS A 146 11.00 -15.54 -1.08
CA HIS A 146 11.19 -16.86 -0.51
C HIS A 146 10.56 -17.95 -1.40
N PRO A 147 10.89 -19.24 -1.21
CA PRO A 147 10.32 -20.33 -2.01
C PRO A 147 8.79 -20.43 -1.99
N ASN A 148 8.15 -19.91 -0.94
CA ASN A 148 6.68 -19.84 -0.81
C ASN A 148 6.06 -18.61 -1.50
N GLY A 149 6.86 -17.77 -2.16
CA GLY A 149 6.42 -16.55 -2.85
C GLY A 149 6.33 -15.32 -1.96
N ASP A 150 6.69 -15.40 -0.67
CA ASP A 150 6.70 -14.22 0.20
C ASP A 150 7.88 -13.32 -0.12
N CYS A 151 7.69 -12.00 -0.06
CA CYS A 151 8.78 -11.04 -0.17
C CYS A 151 9.85 -11.31 0.91
N ILE A 152 11.13 -11.12 0.59
CA ILE A 152 12.25 -11.28 1.54
C ILE A 152 12.14 -10.44 2.82
N TYR A 153 11.35 -9.37 2.80
CA TYR A 153 11.10 -8.51 3.96
C TYR A 153 9.77 -8.79 4.66
N PHE A 154 9.04 -9.84 4.27
CA PHE A 154 7.83 -10.25 4.97
C PHE A 154 8.19 -10.94 6.29
N ASP A 155 7.59 -10.49 7.38
CA ASP A 155 7.67 -11.15 8.68
C ASP A 155 6.43 -12.01 8.88
N THR A 156 6.60 -13.32 8.89
CA THR A 156 5.51 -14.30 9.05
C THR A 156 4.86 -14.26 10.42
N ARG A 157 5.55 -13.77 11.46
CA ARG A 157 5.02 -13.71 12.83
C ARG A 157 4.05 -12.55 13.00
N THR A 158 4.44 -11.37 12.52
CA THR A 158 3.61 -10.17 12.59
C THR A 158 2.69 -10.00 11.39
N ARG A 159 2.92 -10.79 10.32
CA ARG A 159 2.35 -10.61 8.97
C ARG A 159 2.60 -9.22 8.40
N GLY A 160 3.71 -8.59 8.81
CA GLY A 160 4.08 -7.22 8.45
C GLY A 160 5.28 -7.15 7.51
N CYS A 161 5.55 -5.95 7.02
CA CYS A 161 6.77 -5.65 6.26
C CYS A 161 7.84 -5.13 7.22
N ARG A 162 9.00 -5.81 7.29
CA ARG A 162 10.13 -5.42 8.15
C ARG A 162 10.75 -4.08 7.77
N ILE A 163 10.56 -3.64 6.53
CA ILE A 163 11.08 -2.37 6.00
C ILE A 163 9.97 -1.35 5.72
N TYR A 164 8.82 -1.45 6.40
CA TYR A 164 7.64 -0.63 6.12
C TYR A 164 7.91 0.88 5.93
N PRO A 165 8.78 1.53 6.75
CA PRO A 165 9.08 2.96 6.61
C PRO A 165 9.85 3.32 5.34
N VAL A 166 10.62 2.38 4.78
CA VAL A 166 11.51 2.57 3.61
C VAL A 166 11.12 1.69 2.43
N ARG A 167 9.83 1.34 2.33
CA ARG A 167 9.29 0.53 1.23
C ARG A 167 9.67 1.13 -0.14
N PRO A 168 10.02 0.28 -1.13
CA PRO A 168 10.21 0.72 -2.50
C PRO A 168 9.02 1.52 -3.01
N ILE A 169 9.25 2.43 -3.97
CA ILE A 169 8.17 3.26 -4.51
C ILE A 169 6.98 2.42 -5.02
N GLN A 170 7.22 1.29 -5.69
CA GLN A 170 6.16 0.39 -6.14
C GLN A 170 5.31 -0.15 -4.96
N CYS A 171 5.94 -0.52 -3.84
CA CYS A 171 5.22 -0.95 -2.64
C CYS A 171 4.47 0.19 -1.95
N ARG A 172 4.94 1.44 -2.07
CA ARG A 172 4.29 2.63 -1.51
C ARG A 172 3.08 3.09 -2.33
N THR A 173 3.08 2.82 -3.63
CA THR A 173 1.99 3.20 -4.54
C THR A 173 0.86 2.19 -4.59
N TRP A 174 1.00 0.98 -4.02
CA TRP A 174 -0.11 0.04 -3.87
C TRP A 174 -1.31 0.71 -3.15
N PRO A 175 -2.55 0.55 -3.63
CA PRO A 175 -3.03 -0.31 -4.72
C PRO A 175 -3.25 0.46 -6.03
N PHE A 176 -2.54 1.56 -6.26
CA PHE A 176 -2.69 2.42 -7.44
C PHE A 176 -1.63 2.08 -8.49
N TRP A 177 -1.66 0.85 -8.97
CA TRP A 177 -0.84 0.39 -10.09
C TRP A 177 -1.68 0.38 -11.37
N GLU A 178 -1.02 0.45 -12.53
CA GLU A 178 -1.71 0.42 -13.83
C GLU A 178 -2.70 -0.76 -13.93
N GLN A 179 -2.25 -1.97 -13.57
CA GLN A 179 -3.07 -3.19 -13.62
C GLN A 179 -4.31 -3.16 -12.70
N THR A 180 -4.28 -2.38 -11.63
CA THR A 180 -5.38 -2.24 -10.66
C THR A 180 -6.32 -1.09 -11.01
N THR A 181 -5.82 -0.08 -11.73
CA THR A 181 -6.58 1.12 -12.12
C THR A 181 -6.98 1.12 -13.61
N THR A 182 -6.71 0.04 -14.35
CA THR A 182 -7.08 -0.09 -15.77
C THR A 182 -8.59 -0.03 -15.99
N SER A 183 -9.37 -0.65 -15.10
CA SER A 183 -10.83 -0.66 -15.20
C SER A 183 -11.51 -0.77 -13.83
N PRO A 184 -12.80 -0.41 -13.71
CA PRO A 184 -13.57 -0.61 -12.48
C PRO A 184 -13.55 -2.07 -11.98
N GLU A 185 -13.54 -3.05 -12.89
CA GLU A 185 -13.48 -4.48 -12.56
C GLU A 185 -12.12 -4.87 -11.97
N ALA A 186 -11.03 -4.29 -12.48
CA ALA A 186 -9.70 -4.50 -11.92
C ALA A 186 -9.58 -3.94 -10.51
N TRP A 187 -10.17 -2.77 -10.27
CA TRP A 187 -10.25 -2.20 -8.94
C TRP A 187 -11.07 -3.08 -7.99
N LYS A 188 -12.23 -3.58 -8.45
CA LYS A 188 -13.07 -4.50 -7.67
C LYS A 188 -12.32 -5.77 -7.24
N ARG A 189 -11.59 -6.43 -8.16
CA ARG A 189 -10.73 -7.58 -7.82
C ARG A 189 -9.65 -7.22 -6.79
N THR A 190 -9.12 -6.00 -6.87
CA THR A 190 -8.15 -5.50 -5.90
C THR A 190 -8.78 -5.35 -4.51
N CYS A 191 -10.03 -4.89 -4.41
CA CYS A 191 -10.78 -4.82 -3.16
C CYS A 191 -11.04 -6.20 -2.53
N GLU A 192 -11.20 -7.25 -3.33
CA GLU A 192 -11.37 -8.62 -2.82
C GLU A 192 -10.12 -9.13 -2.09
N THR A 193 -8.94 -8.64 -2.48
CA THR A 193 -7.65 -9.07 -1.92
C THR A 193 -7.10 -8.08 -0.88
N CYS A 194 -7.34 -6.79 -1.04
CA CYS A 194 -6.83 -5.74 -0.17
C CYS A 194 -7.96 -5.10 0.64
N PRO A 195 -8.05 -5.34 1.97
CA PRO A 195 -9.11 -4.78 2.80
C PRO A 195 -9.05 -3.24 2.95
N GLY A 196 -7.92 -2.63 2.56
CA GLY A 196 -7.75 -1.19 2.53
C GLY A 196 -8.25 -0.54 1.24
N ALA A 197 -8.41 -1.29 0.14
CA ALA A 197 -8.86 -0.75 -1.13
C ALA A 197 -10.38 -0.46 -1.07
N GLY A 198 -10.76 0.75 -1.48
CA GLY A 198 -12.10 1.31 -1.38
C GLY A 198 -12.58 1.61 0.04
N SER A 199 -11.67 1.65 1.01
CA SER A 199 -11.95 2.03 2.39
C SER A 199 -10.95 3.07 2.90
N GLY A 200 -11.33 3.81 3.94
CA GLY A 200 -10.48 4.81 4.57
C GLY A 200 -10.41 6.13 3.81
N THR A 201 -9.21 6.71 3.75
CA THR A 201 -8.98 8.08 3.27
C THR A 201 -9.29 8.24 1.78
N PHE A 202 -10.01 9.31 1.44
CA PHE A 202 -10.25 9.71 0.06
C PHE A 202 -8.95 10.14 -0.64
N VAL A 203 -8.75 9.67 -1.87
CA VAL A 203 -7.64 10.02 -2.74
C VAL A 203 -8.19 10.63 -4.02
N PRO A 204 -7.91 11.93 -4.30
CA PRO A 204 -8.36 12.57 -5.54
C PRO A 204 -7.69 11.94 -6.76
N TRP A 205 -8.36 11.99 -7.91
CA TRP A 205 -7.93 11.25 -9.11
C TRP A 205 -6.55 11.69 -9.63
N GLU A 206 -6.16 12.95 -9.44
CA GLU A 206 -4.84 13.46 -9.80
C GLU A 206 -3.74 12.76 -9.00
N GLU A 207 -3.98 12.52 -7.70
CA GLU A 207 -3.05 11.80 -6.84
C GLU A 207 -3.03 10.30 -7.17
N VAL A 208 -4.19 9.72 -7.55
CA VAL A 208 -4.23 8.35 -8.09
C VAL A 208 -3.37 8.26 -9.34
N ALA A 209 -3.55 9.16 -10.32
CA ALA A 209 -2.78 9.19 -11.55
C ALA A 209 -1.27 9.35 -11.30
N ARG A 210 -0.88 10.25 -10.39
CA ARG A 210 0.52 10.44 -9.99
C ARG A 210 1.14 9.17 -9.40
N ARG A 211 0.37 8.42 -8.59
CA ARG A 211 0.85 7.15 -8.01
C ARG A 211 0.95 6.03 -9.03
N VAL A 212 0.02 5.98 -10.00
CA VAL A 212 0.08 5.05 -11.14
C VAL A 212 1.33 5.30 -11.96
N GLU A 213 1.60 6.54 -12.34
CA GLU A 213 2.82 6.92 -13.06
C GLU A 213 4.08 6.56 -12.26
N ALA A 214 4.13 6.91 -10.97
CA ALA A 214 5.26 6.58 -10.10
C ALA A 214 5.45 5.06 -9.86
N SER A 215 4.42 4.24 -10.10
CA SER A 215 4.51 2.79 -9.98
C SER A 215 5.15 2.12 -11.21
N GLY A 216 5.21 2.83 -12.34
CA GLY A 216 5.77 2.37 -13.61
C GLY A 216 7.28 2.54 -13.76
N ILE A 217 7.99 2.83 -12.66
CA ILE A 217 9.46 2.80 -12.56
C ILE A 217 10.11 1.54 -13.15
#